data_AF-A0A943GYN2-F1
#
_entry.id   AF-A0A943GYN2-F1
#
_cell.length_a   1.000
_cell.length_b   1.000
_cell.length_c   1.000
_cell.angle_alpha   90.00
_cell.angle_beta   90.00
_cell.angle_gamma   90.00
#
_symmetry.space_group_name_H-M   'P 1'
#
loop_
_entity.id
_entity.type
_entity.pdbx_description
1 polymer ?
#
loop_
_entity_poly.entity_id
_entity_poly.type
_entity_poly.pdbx_seq_one_letter_code
_entity_poly.pdbx_strand_id
1 'polypeptide(L)'
;MNGKELLMEEANRTKTMNNAAAYKSTLDACLNLFASAGGMRRTDPCFLYKKYFAPAYIENPDLAMKLLFHIRDISMGMGERDIFRGIVRQLAVDFPKSVKKNIPYFGEYGRFDDLFSLMGTPCEEEMIQFIKRQLEEDEEKQRQFGKNARISLLAKWMPSVSTSSRKTRILARKLAALMDLSEKQYRKRLSALRSQIELIETKLSQGGEIAYEKVPAKAILKYRSALSKRESFGSYLEAVCDGETKMNTSTVFPYEMVRPLMKARMNWWEETIPEISEKERLFLDTMWKAKKENFEAQNALVVADGSASMYCDEKDGVTPALIAQSLALFYAERNQGVFHNCFITFSEHPQLIEIKGRDLLEKLLYVQSFEEVANTDLLAVFRLILNMAVRNQLDQSELPSTLYIVSDMEFDECTGYAGDTPFEAAKKEYEAAGYELPVVVFQNVNRWQKQFPVKKNTKGAAMTSGSQTASFHQKVTKETTPYDFMLQVLLAERYRPICA
;
A
#
# COMPACT_ATOMS: atom_id res chain seq x y z
N MET A 1 20.41 -9.05 28.98
CA MET A 1 20.94 -9.67 27.74
C MET A 1 22.15 -10.51 28.09
N ASN A 2 22.32 -11.66 27.44
CA ASN A 2 23.56 -12.46 27.54
C ASN A 2 24.61 -12.00 26.51
N GLY A 3 25.85 -12.49 26.61
CA GLY A 3 26.94 -12.08 25.71
C GLY A 3 26.70 -12.38 24.22
N LYS A 4 25.94 -13.44 23.89
CA LYS A 4 25.54 -13.74 22.51
C LYS A 4 24.61 -12.66 21.96
N GLU A 5 23.61 -12.25 22.73
CA GLU A 5 22.67 -11.19 22.33
C GLU A 5 23.40 -9.88 22.12
N LEU A 6 24.31 -9.49 23.02
CA LEU A 6 25.12 -8.28 22.87
C LEU A 6 25.99 -8.32 21.61
N LEU A 7 26.62 -9.47 21.31
CA LEU A 7 27.42 -9.63 20.09
C LEU A 7 26.54 -9.54 18.82
N MET A 8 25.34 -10.09 18.86
CA MET A 8 24.38 -9.96 17.75
C MET A 8 23.96 -8.50 17.56
N GLU A 9 23.72 -7.75 18.65
CA GLU A 9 23.37 -6.33 18.57
C GLU A 9 24.53 -5.48 18.01
N GLU A 10 25.76 -5.74 18.45
CA GLU A 10 26.95 -5.03 17.97
C GLU A 10 27.16 -5.26 16.46
N ALA A 11 27.07 -6.52 16.01
CA ALA A 11 27.19 -6.86 14.60
C ALA A 11 26.05 -6.29 13.72
N ASN A 12 24.93 -5.92 14.34
CA ASN A 12 23.73 -5.44 13.66
C ASN A 12 23.74 -3.93 13.37
N ARG A 13 24.72 -3.17 13.85
CA ARG A 13 24.88 -1.74 13.52
C ARG A 13 25.29 -1.55 12.05
N THR A 14 24.75 -0.53 11.39
CA THR A 14 25.09 -0.09 10.03
C THR A 14 24.84 1.39 9.86
N LYS A 15 25.00 1.90 8.63
CA LYS A 15 24.69 3.28 8.27
C LYS A 15 23.75 3.33 7.08
N THR A 16 22.95 4.39 6.99
CA THR A 16 22.21 4.76 5.78
C THR A 16 23.20 5.19 4.68
N MET A 17 22.72 5.41 3.45
CA MET A 17 23.54 5.97 2.37
C MET A 17 23.98 7.41 2.70
N ASN A 18 23.23 8.09 3.57
CA ASN A 18 23.53 9.43 4.07
C ASN A 18 24.22 9.40 5.45
N ASN A 19 24.87 8.29 5.80
CA ASN A 19 25.72 8.10 6.98
C ASN A 19 25.04 8.09 8.37
N ALA A 20 23.71 8.19 8.48
CA ALA A 20 23.02 8.01 9.76
C ALA A 20 23.19 6.59 10.29
N ALA A 21 23.34 6.46 11.62
CA ALA A 21 23.35 5.13 12.22
C ALA A 21 21.97 4.45 12.06
N ALA A 22 22.00 3.16 11.73
CA ALA A 22 20.83 2.33 11.51
C ALA A 22 21.12 0.88 11.89
N TYR A 23 20.13 0.00 11.71
CA TYR A 23 20.25 -1.44 11.96
C TYR A 23 20.17 -2.25 10.67
N LYS A 24 21.04 -3.25 10.48
CA LYS A 24 21.02 -4.16 9.30
C LYS A 24 19.78 -5.05 9.26
N SER A 25 19.22 -5.31 10.42
CA SER A 25 18.12 -6.25 10.66
C SER A 25 17.38 -5.86 11.92
N THR A 26 16.12 -6.20 12.00
CA THR A 26 15.36 -6.19 13.26
C THR A 26 15.67 -7.41 14.13
N LEU A 27 16.48 -8.34 13.61
CA LEU A 27 16.73 -9.69 14.17
C LEU A 27 15.49 -10.60 14.18
N ASP A 28 14.47 -10.25 13.40
CA ASP A 28 13.28 -11.06 13.13
C ASP A 28 12.98 -11.02 11.64
N ALA A 29 12.95 -12.18 10.98
CA ALA A 29 12.82 -12.25 9.54
C ALA A 29 11.43 -11.84 9.05
N CYS A 30 10.38 -12.10 9.84
CA CYS A 30 9.03 -11.66 9.52
C CYS A 30 8.92 -10.14 9.57
N LEU A 31 9.44 -9.51 10.63
CA LEU A 31 9.43 -8.06 10.79
C LEU A 31 10.29 -7.37 9.72
N ASN A 32 11.44 -7.96 9.36
CA ASN A 32 12.24 -7.48 8.24
C ASN A 32 11.44 -7.43 6.93
N LEU A 33 10.67 -8.47 6.61
CA LEU A 33 9.84 -8.48 5.41
C LEU A 33 8.66 -7.51 5.52
N PHE A 34 7.98 -7.46 6.67
CA PHE A 34 6.83 -6.58 6.91
C PHE A 34 7.18 -5.08 6.77
N ALA A 35 8.30 -4.66 7.34
CA ALA A 35 8.77 -3.29 7.28
C ALA A 35 9.45 -2.91 5.94
N SER A 36 9.54 -3.83 4.98
CA SER A 36 10.26 -3.59 3.72
C SER A 36 9.48 -3.92 2.44
N ALA A 37 8.55 -4.87 2.47
CA ALA A 37 7.94 -5.44 1.27
C ALA A 37 7.26 -4.39 0.37
N GLY A 38 6.59 -3.39 0.95
CA GLY A 38 5.93 -2.33 0.18
C GLY A 38 6.88 -1.38 -0.54
N GLY A 39 8.14 -1.27 -0.08
CA GLY A 39 9.22 -0.52 -0.74
C GLY A 39 10.02 -1.33 -1.76
N MET A 40 9.68 -2.62 -1.99
CA MET A 40 10.44 -3.54 -2.84
C MET A 40 9.83 -3.76 -4.23
N ARG A 41 9.03 -2.83 -4.75
CA ARG A 41 8.26 -2.98 -6.01
C ARG A 41 9.10 -3.34 -7.24
N ARG A 42 10.40 -3.08 -7.21
CA ARG A 42 11.36 -3.34 -8.31
C ARG A 42 12.35 -4.44 -8.00
N THR A 43 12.31 -4.98 -6.79
CA THR A 43 13.19 -6.06 -6.39
C THR A 43 12.86 -7.30 -7.21
N ASP A 44 13.91 -7.96 -7.72
CA ASP A 44 13.76 -9.24 -8.38
C ASP A 44 13.02 -10.24 -7.47
N PRO A 45 11.95 -10.90 -7.95
CA PRO A 45 11.21 -11.88 -7.18
C PRO A 45 12.03 -13.01 -6.56
N CYS A 46 13.06 -13.51 -7.26
CA CYS A 46 13.89 -14.60 -6.77
C CYS A 46 14.78 -14.11 -5.62
N PHE A 47 15.34 -12.91 -5.73
CA PHE A 47 16.05 -12.25 -4.62
C PHE A 47 15.13 -12.04 -3.42
N LEU A 48 13.93 -11.47 -3.63
CA LEU A 48 12.98 -11.21 -2.55
C LEU A 48 12.59 -12.51 -1.84
N TYR A 49 12.28 -13.57 -2.61
CA TYR A 49 12.02 -14.89 -2.06
C TYR A 49 13.18 -15.41 -1.20
N LYS A 50 14.40 -15.45 -1.75
CA LYS A 50 15.56 -16.04 -1.06
C LYS A 50 16.04 -15.23 0.14
N LYS A 51 15.96 -13.90 0.09
CA LYS A 51 16.56 -13.01 1.09
C LYS A 51 15.58 -12.51 2.16
N TYR A 52 14.28 -12.59 1.89
CA TYR A 52 13.26 -12.12 2.83
C TYR A 52 12.20 -13.17 3.12
N PHE A 53 11.54 -13.69 2.09
CA PHE A 53 10.40 -14.59 2.32
C PHE A 53 10.81 -15.94 2.91
N ALA A 54 11.78 -16.63 2.31
CA ALA A 54 12.22 -17.94 2.78
C ALA A 54 12.77 -17.88 4.22
N PRO A 55 13.61 -16.90 4.62
CA PRO A 55 13.97 -16.72 6.03
C PRO A 55 12.75 -16.49 6.95
N ALA A 56 11.80 -15.64 6.56
CA ALA A 56 10.58 -15.40 7.35
C ALA A 56 9.76 -16.68 7.51
N TYR A 57 9.62 -17.45 6.43
CA TYR A 57 8.90 -18.72 6.44
C TYR A 57 9.59 -19.78 7.30
N ILE A 58 10.92 -19.87 7.26
CA ILE A 58 11.69 -20.80 8.13
C ILE A 58 11.54 -20.41 9.60
N GLU A 59 11.54 -19.11 9.91
CA GLU A 59 11.41 -18.61 11.28
C GLU A 59 9.99 -18.81 11.84
N ASN A 60 8.96 -18.46 11.05
CA ASN A 60 7.56 -18.66 11.43
C ASN A 60 6.68 -18.83 10.17
N PRO A 61 6.37 -20.08 9.78
CA PRO A 61 5.59 -20.37 8.57
C PRO A 61 4.22 -19.70 8.56
N ASP A 62 3.47 -19.76 9.67
CA ASP A 62 2.11 -19.23 9.76
C ASP A 62 2.07 -17.72 9.67
N LEU A 63 3.02 -17.04 10.30
CA LEU A 63 3.13 -15.59 10.24
C LEU A 63 3.61 -15.13 8.85
N ALA A 64 4.54 -15.85 8.24
CA ALA A 64 5.02 -15.57 6.88
C ALA A 64 3.90 -15.74 5.84
N MET A 65 3.04 -16.75 5.98
CA MET A 65 1.89 -16.91 5.09
C MET A 65 0.87 -15.78 5.26
N LYS A 66 0.54 -15.38 6.50
CA LYS A 66 -0.32 -14.22 6.75
C LYS A 66 0.29 -12.95 6.16
N LEU A 67 1.60 -12.76 6.31
CA LEU A 67 2.35 -11.67 5.70
C LEU A 67 2.30 -11.68 4.17
N LEU A 68 2.42 -12.85 3.54
CA LEU A 68 2.31 -12.98 2.08
C LEU A 68 0.93 -12.51 1.57
N PHE A 69 -0.12 -12.88 2.29
CA PHE A 69 -1.48 -12.45 1.96
C PHE A 69 -1.70 -10.96 2.28
N HIS A 70 -1.10 -10.43 3.35
CA HIS A 70 -1.08 -8.99 3.63
C HIS A 70 -0.34 -8.18 2.54
N ILE A 71 0.79 -8.68 2.03
CA ILE A 71 1.49 -8.08 0.88
C ILE A 71 0.55 -8.01 -0.32
N ARG A 72 -0.24 -9.06 -0.57
CA ARG A 72 -1.14 -9.11 -1.73
C ARG A 72 -2.42 -8.30 -1.57
N ASP A 73 -2.93 -8.21 -0.35
CA ASP A 73 -4.27 -7.75 -0.04
C ASP A 73 -4.57 -6.35 -0.61
N ILE A 74 -5.53 -6.27 -1.53
CA ILE A 74 -5.92 -5.01 -2.21
C ILE A 74 -6.84 -4.11 -1.38
N SER A 75 -7.33 -4.60 -0.24
CA SER A 75 -8.27 -3.87 0.61
C SER A 75 -7.59 -3.33 1.86
N MET A 76 -6.93 -4.19 2.66
CA MET A 76 -6.33 -3.78 3.95
C MET A 76 -4.81 -3.97 4.00
N GLY A 77 -4.20 -4.43 2.91
CA GLY A 77 -2.76 -4.63 2.83
C GLY A 77 -2.11 -3.80 1.73
N MET A 78 -0.96 -4.28 1.25
CA MET A 78 -0.07 -3.49 0.40
C MET A 78 -0.48 -3.50 -1.08
N GLY A 79 -1.33 -4.44 -1.51
CA GLY A 79 -1.76 -4.58 -2.90
C GLY A 79 -0.66 -5.01 -3.89
N GLU A 80 0.46 -5.53 -3.40
CA GLU A 80 1.67 -5.84 -4.18
C GLU A 80 1.55 -7.15 -4.97
N ARG A 81 0.88 -7.06 -6.12
CA ARG A 81 0.61 -8.19 -7.01
C ARG A 81 1.86 -8.90 -7.49
N ASP A 82 2.82 -8.17 -8.03
CA ASP A 82 3.97 -8.78 -8.73
C ASP A 82 4.91 -9.47 -7.72
N ILE A 83 5.08 -8.87 -6.54
CA ILE A 83 5.80 -9.45 -5.41
C ILE A 83 5.14 -10.76 -4.98
N PHE A 84 3.83 -10.74 -4.71
CA PHE A 84 3.08 -11.95 -4.32
C PHE A 84 3.24 -13.07 -5.35
N ARG A 85 3.01 -12.78 -6.63
CA ARG A 85 3.12 -13.77 -7.71
C ARG A 85 4.52 -14.37 -7.81
N GLY A 86 5.53 -13.51 -7.65
CA GLY A 86 6.93 -13.88 -7.62
C GLY A 86 7.27 -14.87 -6.50
N ILE A 87 6.88 -14.52 -5.26
CA ILE A 87 7.07 -15.35 -4.07
C ILE A 87 6.31 -16.68 -4.21
N VAL A 88 5.01 -16.62 -4.49
CA VAL A 88 4.13 -17.80 -4.53
C VAL A 88 4.61 -18.83 -5.54
N ARG A 89 5.17 -18.39 -6.68
CA ARG A 89 5.68 -19.31 -7.70
C ARG A 89 6.86 -20.15 -7.18
N GLN A 90 7.76 -19.56 -6.41
CA GLN A 90 8.87 -20.29 -5.77
C GLN A 90 8.38 -21.11 -4.58
N LEU A 91 7.50 -20.53 -3.77
CA LEU A 91 6.89 -21.19 -2.63
C LEU A 91 6.11 -22.46 -3.01
N ALA A 92 5.46 -22.46 -4.17
CA ALA A 92 4.74 -23.61 -4.71
C ALA A 92 5.66 -24.80 -5.05
N VAL A 93 6.96 -24.56 -5.22
CA VAL A 93 7.99 -25.58 -5.42
C VAL A 93 8.54 -26.06 -4.09
N ASP A 94 8.96 -25.14 -3.22
CA ASP A 94 9.67 -25.47 -1.98
C ASP A 94 8.72 -25.95 -0.87
N PHE A 95 7.55 -25.31 -0.73
CA PHE A 95 6.56 -25.62 0.31
C PHE A 95 5.13 -25.71 -0.27
N PRO A 96 4.86 -26.67 -1.18
CA PRO A 96 3.59 -26.78 -1.90
C PRO A 96 2.37 -26.97 -0.99
N LYS A 97 2.52 -27.64 0.15
CA LYS A 97 1.41 -27.88 1.09
C LYS A 97 0.78 -26.57 1.59
N SER A 98 1.61 -25.58 1.89
CA SER A 98 1.18 -24.26 2.34
C SER A 98 0.44 -23.51 1.25
N VAL A 99 0.95 -23.54 0.02
CA VAL A 99 0.26 -22.93 -1.11
C VAL A 99 -1.11 -23.57 -1.34
N LYS A 100 -1.18 -24.91 -1.38
CA LYS A 100 -2.41 -25.67 -1.62
C LYS A 100 -3.52 -25.33 -0.63
N LYS A 101 -3.19 -25.21 0.67
CA LYS A 101 -4.15 -24.82 1.72
C LYS A 101 -4.78 -23.45 1.47
N ASN A 102 -4.05 -22.52 0.84
CA ASN A 102 -4.49 -21.14 0.68
C ASN A 102 -4.98 -20.77 -0.72
N ILE A 103 -4.99 -21.70 -1.69
CA ILE A 103 -5.53 -21.48 -3.05
C ILE A 103 -6.92 -20.80 -3.03
N PRO A 104 -7.88 -21.20 -2.16
CA PRO A 104 -9.21 -20.58 -2.13
C PRO A 104 -9.21 -19.07 -1.89
N TYR A 105 -8.19 -18.56 -1.20
CA TYR A 105 -8.11 -17.16 -0.77
C TYR A 105 -7.50 -16.23 -1.83
N PHE A 106 -6.92 -16.74 -2.93
CA PHE A 106 -6.25 -15.90 -3.93
C PHE A 106 -7.20 -14.84 -4.53
N GLY A 107 -8.46 -15.23 -4.80
CA GLY A 107 -9.48 -14.33 -5.33
C GLY A 107 -9.97 -13.29 -4.33
N GLU A 108 -9.94 -13.61 -3.03
CA GLU A 108 -10.47 -12.76 -1.95
C GLU A 108 -9.50 -11.63 -1.55
N TYR A 109 -8.22 -11.95 -1.37
CA TYR A 109 -7.21 -10.94 -1.03
C TYR A 109 -6.66 -10.24 -2.28
N GLY A 110 -6.74 -10.89 -3.42
CA GLY A 110 -6.14 -10.39 -4.65
C GLY A 110 -7.09 -10.43 -5.83
N ARG A 111 -6.73 -11.26 -6.81
CA ARG A 111 -7.48 -11.48 -8.05
C ARG A 111 -7.34 -12.93 -8.43
N PHE A 112 -8.38 -13.49 -9.05
CA PHE A 112 -8.34 -14.88 -9.49
C PHE A 112 -7.23 -15.16 -10.52
N ASP A 113 -6.76 -14.16 -11.30
CA ASP A 113 -5.64 -14.39 -12.22
C ASP A 113 -4.28 -14.55 -11.53
N ASP A 114 -4.20 -14.34 -10.20
CA ASP A 114 -3.02 -14.68 -9.41
C ASP A 114 -2.80 -16.19 -9.31
N LEU A 115 -3.87 -16.99 -9.45
CA LEU A 115 -3.80 -18.46 -9.50
C LEU A 115 -2.84 -18.93 -10.59
N PHE A 116 -2.81 -18.25 -11.73
CA PHE A 116 -2.01 -18.69 -12.89
C PHE A 116 -0.49 -18.63 -12.65
N SER A 117 -0.04 -18.03 -11.55
CA SER A 117 1.35 -18.15 -11.09
C SER A 117 1.73 -19.58 -10.71
N LEU A 118 0.75 -20.42 -10.34
CA LEU A 118 0.91 -21.83 -9.99
C LEU A 118 1.02 -22.75 -11.21
N MET A 119 0.80 -22.23 -12.42
CA MET A 119 0.99 -22.99 -13.65
C MET A 119 2.44 -23.46 -13.77
N GLY A 120 2.61 -24.77 -14.02
CA GLY A 120 3.88 -25.47 -14.11
C GLY A 120 4.55 -25.74 -12.77
N THR A 121 3.83 -25.62 -11.65
CA THR A 121 4.34 -25.90 -10.30
C THR A 121 3.67 -27.17 -9.72
N PRO A 122 4.19 -27.74 -8.62
CA PRO A 122 3.53 -28.84 -7.89
C PRO A 122 2.11 -28.54 -7.36
N CYS A 123 1.61 -27.31 -7.50
CA CYS A 123 0.26 -26.90 -7.14
C CYS A 123 -0.66 -26.68 -8.35
N GLU A 124 -0.22 -26.99 -9.58
CA GLU A 124 -1.03 -26.81 -10.81
C GLU A 124 -2.34 -27.61 -10.73
N GLU A 125 -2.29 -28.85 -10.25
CA GLU A 125 -3.48 -29.71 -10.20
C GLU A 125 -4.55 -29.18 -9.23
N GLU A 126 -4.18 -28.86 -7.98
CA GLU A 126 -5.13 -28.31 -7.00
C GLU A 126 -5.69 -26.95 -7.44
N MET A 127 -4.87 -26.14 -8.12
CA MET A 127 -5.33 -24.89 -8.72
C MET A 127 -6.40 -25.15 -9.78
N ILE A 128 -6.20 -26.11 -10.68
CA ILE A 128 -7.20 -26.47 -11.70
C ILE A 128 -8.47 -27.01 -11.05
N GLN A 129 -8.35 -27.89 -10.06
CA GLN A 129 -9.51 -28.44 -9.32
C GLN A 129 -10.32 -27.33 -8.64
N PHE A 130 -9.66 -26.35 -8.02
CA PHE A 130 -10.32 -25.17 -7.46
C PHE A 130 -11.07 -24.36 -8.53
N ILE A 131 -10.43 -24.09 -9.67
CA ILE A 131 -11.04 -23.35 -10.78
C ILE A 131 -12.28 -24.09 -11.32
N LYS A 132 -12.19 -25.42 -11.54
CA LYS A 132 -13.33 -26.23 -12.02
C LYS A 132 -14.51 -26.10 -11.06
N ARG A 133 -14.27 -26.37 -9.77
CA ARG A 133 -15.31 -26.30 -8.73
C ARG A 133 -15.94 -24.91 -8.64
N GLN A 134 -15.15 -23.85 -8.63
CA GLN A 134 -15.69 -22.49 -8.51
C GLN A 134 -16.53 -22.09 -9.74
N LEU A 135 -16.14 -22.49 -10.95
CA LEU A 135 -16.94 -22.24 -12.16
C LEU A 135 -18.26 -23.03 -12.14
N GLU A 136 -18.24 -24.27 -11.66
CA GLU A 136 -19.45 -25.09 -11.52
C GLU A 136 -20.42 -24.51 -10.48
N GLU A 137 -19.91 -24.03 -9.33
CA GLU A 137 -20.70 -23.31 -8.34
C GLU A 137 -21.33 -22.03 -8.91
N ASP A 138 -20.58 -21.29 -9.73
CA ASP A 138 -21.09 -20.07 -10.38
C ASP A 138 -22.18 -20.40 -11.41
N GLU A 139 -22.02 -21.48 -12.20
CA GLU A 139 -23.05 -21.97 -13.12
C GLU A 139 -24.31 -22.43 -12.37
N GLU A 140 -24.15 -23.14 -11.25
CA GLU A 140 -25.25 -23.60 -10.42
C GLU A 140 -26.04 -22.42 -9.83
N LYS A 141 -25.35 -21.43 -9.27
CA LYS A 141 -25.98 -20.19 -8.77
C LYS A 141 -26.70 -19.45 -9.88
N GLN A 142 -26.11 -19.36 -11.08
CA GLN A 142 -26.76 -18.74 -12.23
C GLN A 142 -28.04 -19.48 -12.63
N ARG A 143 -28.05 -20.82 -12.60
CA ARG A 143 -29.26 -21.63 -12.88
C ARG A 143 -30.34 -21.40 -11.83
N GLN A 144 -29.97 -21.37 -10.55
CA GLN A 144 -30.92 -21.27 -9.43
C GLN A 144 -31.54 -19.87 -9.28
N PHE A 145 -30.72 -18.81 -9.41
CA PHE A 145 -31.14 -17.44 -9.10
C PHE A 145 -31.25 -16.52 -10.32
N GLY A 146 -30.96 -17.03 -11.53
CA GLY A 146 -31.05 -16.28 -12.78
C GLY A 146 -30.27 -14.97 -12.73
N LYS A 147 -30.90 -13.86 -13.14
CA LYS A 147 -30.29 -12.52 -13.14
C LYS A 147 -29.86 -12.05 -11.74
N ASN A 148 -30.45 -12.55 -10.67
CA ASN A 148 -30.13 -12.14 -9.30
C ASN A 148 -28.97 -12.95 -8.69
N ALA A 149 -28.40 -13.90 -9.43
CA ALA A 149 -27.29 -14.72 -8.96
C ALA A 149 -26.05 -13.88 -8.67
N ARG A 150 -25.56 -13.95 -7.43
CA ARG A 150 -24.24 -13.44 -7.04
C ARG A 150 -23.20 -14.52 -7.25
N ILE A 151 -22.45 -14.41 -8.34
CA ILE A 151 -21.37 -15.34 -8.70
C ILE A 151 -20.00 -14.74 -8.41
N SER A 152 -18.97 -15.58 -8.39
CA SER A 152 -17.59 -15.14 -8.19
C SER A 152 -17.08 -14.29 -9.38
N LEU A 153 -15.96 -13.59 -9.16
CA LEU A 153 -15.26 -12.87 -10.24
C LEU A 153 -14.30 -13.77 -11.03
N LEU A 154 -14.28 -15.09 -10.83
CA LEU A 154 -13.33 -15.99 -11.51
C LEU A 154 -13.44 -15.88 -13.03
N ALA A 155 -14.65 -15.96 -13.58
CA ALA A 155 -14.86 -15.89 -15.03
C ALA A 155 -14.38 -14.57 -15.67
N LYS A 156 -14.38 -13.46 -14.92
CA LYS A 156 -13.78 -12.19 -15.36
C LYS A 156 -12.29 -12.34 -15.65
N TRP A 157 -11.57 -13.05 -14.78
CA TRP A 157 -10.11 -13.17 -14.81
C TRP A 157 -9.60 -14.32 -15.67
N MET A 158 -10.45 -15.31 -16.01
CA MET A 158 -10.08 -16.42 -16.89
C MET A 158 -9.62 -15.92 -18.29
N PRO A 159 -8.51 -16.43 -18.85
CA PRO A 159 -8.01 -15.97 -20.15
C PRO A 159 -8.93 -16.39 -21.30
N SER A 160 -9.12 -15.54 -22.32
CA SER A 160 -9.96 -15.90 -23.46
C SER A 160 -9.17 -16.62 -24.55
N VAL A 161 -9.76 -17.66 -25.17
CA VAL A 161 -9.21 -18.30 -26.38
C VAL A 161 -9.30 -17.41 -27.63
N SER A 162 -10.15 -16.36 -27.59
CA SER A 162 -10.37 -15.42 -28.71
C SER A 162 -9.62 -14.10 -28.60
N THR A 163 -8.76 -13.92 -27.59
CA THR A 163 -7.98 -12.68 -27.42
C THR A 163 -6.90 -12.53 -28.49
N SER A 164 -6.53 -11.29 -28.84
CA SER A 164 -5.42 -11.00 -29.76
C SER A 164 -4.07 -11.43 -29.19
N SER A 165 -3.91 -11.44 -27.86
CA SER A 165 -2.66 -11.82 -27.20
C SER A 165 -2.35 -13.31 -27.37
N ARG A 166 -1.28 -13.63 -28.12
CA ARG A 166 -0.80 -15.02 -28.33
C ARG A 166 -0.54 -15.75 -27.01
N LYS A 167 0.15 -15.10 -26.07
CA LYS A 167 0.46 -15.66 -24.74
C LYS A 167 -0.83 -16.03 -23.98
N THR A 168 -1.80 -15.14 -23.99
CA THR A 168 -3.09 -15.35 -23.30
C THR A 168 -3.92 -16.46 -23.97
N ARG A 169 -3.91 -16.55 -25.30
CA ARG A 169 -4.57 -17.66 -26.03
C ARG A 169 -3.96 -19.02 -25.70
N ILE A 170 -2.63 -19.12 -25.65
CA ILE A 170 -1.94 -20.37 -25.28
C ILE A 170 -2.34 -20.79 -23.88
N LEU A 171 -2.32 -19.85 -22.92
CA LEU A 171 -2.74 -20.13 -21.55
C LEU A 171 -4.22 -20.58 -21.48
N ALA A 172 -5.12 -19.90 -22.20
CA ALA A 172 -6.54 -20.25 -22.25
C ALA A 172 -6.78 -21.66 -22.81
N ARG A 173 -6.06 -22.03 -23.88
CA ARG A 173 -6.14 -23.38 -24.46
C ARG A 173 -5.61 -24.44 -23.49
N LYS A 174 -4.49 -24.17 -22.82
CA LYS A 174 -3.94 -25.07 -21.80
C LYS A 174 -4.94 -25.27 -20.66
N LEU A 175 -5.52 -24.19 -20.13
CA LEU A 175 -6.54 -24.27 -19.07
C LEU A 175 -7.80 -25.00 -19.52
N ALA A 176 -8.29 -24.75 -20.74
CA ALA A 176 -9.44 -25.47 -21.28
C ALA A 176 -9.17 -26.98 -21.36
N ALA A 177 -8.00 -27.37 -21.88
CA ALA A 177 -7.58 -28.77 -21.97
C ALA A 177 -7.43 -29.43 -20.58
N LEU A 178 -6.80 -28.76 -19.62
CA LEU A 178 -6.64 -29.25 -18.24
C LEU A 178 -7.99 -29.39 -17.49
N MET A 179 -9.03 -28.70 -17.94
CA MET A 179 -10.38 -28.81 -17.40
C MET A 179 -11.27 -29.77 -18.20
N ASP A 180 -10.71 -30.46 -19.20
CA ASP A 180 -11.43 -31.38 -20.10
C ASP A 180 -12.54 -30.69 -20.93
N LEU A 181 -12.30 -29.43 -21.32
CA LEU A 181 -13.23 -28.62 -22.11
C LEU A 181 -12.68 -28.36 -23.52
N SER A 182 -13.53 -28.53 -24.53
CA SER A 182 -13.24 -27.98 -25.86
C SER A 182 -13.18 -26.45 -25.82
N GLU A 183 -12.42 -25.82 -26.74
CA GLU A 183 -12.36 -24.36 -26.84
C GLU A 183 -13.75 -23.72 -26.97
N LYS A 184 -14.69 -24.42 -27.64
CA LYS A 184 -16.08 -23.97 -27.79
C LYS A 184 -16.84 -24.01 -26.47
N GLN A 185 -16.75 -25.09 -25.71
CA GLN A 185 -17.40 -25.21 -24.39
C GLN A 185 -16.84 -24.16 -23.43
N TYR A 186 -15.52 -24.05 -23.35
CA TYR A 186 -14.83 -23.06 -22.52
C TYR A 186 -15.28 -21.63 -22.84
N ARG A 187 -15.28 -21.25 -24.12
CA ARG A 187 -15.74 -19.91 -24.56
C ARG A 187 -17.20 -19.66 -24.19
N LYS A 188 -18.10 -20.63 -24.41
CA LYS A 188 -19.52 -20.49 -24.08
C LYS A 188 -19.73 -20.32 -22.57
N ARG A 189 -19.07 -21.14 -21.75
CA ARG A 189 -19.09 -21.06 -20.28
C ARG A 189 -18.66 -19.67 -19.81
N LEU A 190 -17.50 -19.19 -20.24
CA LEU A 190 -17.03 -17.85 -19.86
C LEU A 190 -17.95 -16.73 -20.34
N SER A 191 -18.51 -16.84 -21.54
CA SER A 191 -19.43 -15.83 -22.07
C SER A 191 -20.72 -15.73 -21.23
N ALA A 192 -21.29 -16.87 -20.82
CA ALA A 192 -22.50 -16.91 -20.00
C ALA A 192 -22.26 -16.29 -18.61
N LEU A 193 -21.16 -16.67 -17.95
CA LEU A 193 -20.81 -16.13 -16.63
C LEU A 193 -20.42 -14.65 -16.68
N ARG A 194 -19.66 -14.21 -17.69
CA ARG A 194 -19.32 -12.78 -17.83
C ARG A 194 -20.53 -11.90 -18.09
N SER A 195 -21.53 -12.41 -18.80
CA SER A 195 -22.79 -11.69 -18.99
C SER A 195 -23.52 -11.46 -17.67
N GLN A 196 -23.39 -12.38 -16.70
CA GLN A 196 -23.96 -12.26 -15.37
C GLN A 196 -23.22 -11.24 -14.48
N ILE A 197 -21.89 -11.08 -14.66
CA ILE A 197 -21.07 -10.14 -13.87
C ILE A 197 -21.34 -8.68 -14.27
N GLU A 198 -21.87 -8.42 -15.47
CA GLU A 198 -22.08 -7.06 -16.01
C GLU A 198 -20.81 -6.21 -16.04
N LEU A 199 -19.77 -6.71 -16.71
CA LEU A 199 -18.48 -6.02 -16.83
C LEU A 199 -18.63 -4.60 -17.42
N ILE A 200 -18.02 -3.62 -16.75
CA ILE A 200 -18.01 -2.22 -17.20
C ILE A 200 -17.45 -2.07 -18.61
N GLU A 201 -16.44 -2.88 -18.97
CA GLU A 201 -15.84 -2.90 -20.29
C GLU A 201 -16.88 -3.21 -21.37
N THR A 202 -17.80 -4.14 -21.11
CA THR A 202 -18.88 -4.49 -22.03
C THR A 202 -19.89 -3.36 -22.18
N LYS A 203 -20.31 -2.74 -21.07
CA LYS A 203 -21.26 -1.61 -21.09
C LYS A 203 -20.67 -0.40 -21.80
N LEU A 204 -19.38 -0.12 -21.60
CA LEU A 204 -18.64 0.93 -22.30
C LEU A 204 -18.62 0.69 -23.81
N SER A 205 -18.29 -0.51 -24.27
CA SER A 205 -18.22 -0.84 -25.69
C SER A 205 -19.58 -0.85 -26.40
N GLN A 206 -20.64 -1.25 -25.70
CA GLN A 206 -21.98 -1.39 -26.28
C GLN A 206 -22.88 -0.16 -26.11
N GLY A 207 -22.41 0.89 -25.43
CA GLY A 207 -23.23 2.06 -25.14
C GLY A 207 -24.32 1.83 -24.07
N GLY A 208 -24.24 0.74 -23.30
CA GLY A 208 -25.25 0.40 -22.28
C GLY A 208 -25.16 1.26 -21.03
N GLU A 209 -26.25 1.29 -20.25
CA GLU A 209 -26.30 1.95 -18.94
C GLU A 209 -25.33 1.32 -17.94
N ILE A 210 -24.77 2.15 -17.05
CA ILE A 210 -23.79 1.76 -16.04
C ILE A 210 -24.34 2.15 -14.67
N ALA A 211 -24.52 1.16 -13.80
CA ALA A 211 -24.80 1.36 -12.38
C ALA A 211 -23.50 1.70 -11.64
N TYR A 212 -23.10 2.98 -11.69
CA TYR A 212 -21.81 3.46 -11.20
C TYR A 212 -21.54 3.13 -9.73
N GLU A 213 -22.58 3.14 -8.90
CA GLU A 213 -22.55 2.82 -7.47
C GLU A 213 -22.21 1.36 -7.17
N LYS A 214 -22.26 0.47 -8.18
CA LYS A 214 -21.83 -0.93 -8.09
C LYS A 214 -20.44 -1.15 -8.67
N VAL A 215 -19.87 -0.17 -9.35
CA VAL A 215 -18.54 -0.27 -9.96
C VAL A 215 -17.47 0.08 -8.92
N PRO A 216 -16.40 -0.72 -8.79
CA PRO A 216 -15.25 -0.34 -7.98
C PRO A 216 -14.61 0.97 -8.49
N ALA A 217 -14.29 1.91 -7.59
CA ALA A 217 -13.71 3.20 -7.96
C ALA A 217 -12.40 3.06 -8.76
N LYS A 218 -11.61 2.01 -8.49
CA LYS A 218 -10.39 1.70 -9.25
C LYS A 218 -10.68 1.42 -10.74
N ALA A 219 -11.81 0.81 -11.06
CA ALA A 219 -12.24 0.61 -12.43
C ALA A 219 -12.73 1.93 -13.05
N ILE A 220 -13.49 2.74 -12.30
CA ILE A 220 -13.91 4.09 -12.74
C ILE A 220 -12.68 4.94 -13.07
N LEU A 221 -11.67 4.97 -12.19
CA LEU A 221 -10.40 5.69 -12.38
C LEU A 221 -9.66 5.22 -13.65
N LYS A 222 -9.63 3.91 -13.90
CA LYS A 222 -9.02 3.32 -15.10
C LYS A 222 -9.75 3.75 -16.39
N TYR A 223 -11.08 3.79 -16.37
CA TYR A 223 -11.90 4.08 -17.55
C TYR A 223 -12.41 5.54 -17.60
N ARG A 224 -11.90 6.42 -16.73
CA ARG A 224 -12.39 7.80 -16.55
C ARG A 224 -12.47 8.59 -17.85
N SER A 225 -11.51 8.46 -18.75
CA SER A 225 -11.48 9.18 -20.04
C SER A 225 -12.58 8.73 -21.01
N ALA A 226 -13.07 7.50 -20.87
CA ALA A 226 -14.23 7.01 -21.63
C ALA A 226 -15.55 7.41 -20.94
N LEU A 227 -15.57 7.38 -19.61
CA LEU A 227 -16.74 7.75 -18.82
C LEU A 227 -17.06 9.24 -18.86
N SER A 228 -16.04 10.11 -18.90
CA SER A 228 -16.20 11.56 -18.99
C SER A 228 -16.93 12.04 -20.25
N LYS A 229 -17.00 11.19 -21.28
CA LYS A 229 -17.74 11.43 -22.52
C LYS A 229 -19.25 11.17 -22.39
N ARG A 230 -19.70 10.59 -21.28
CA ARG A 230 -21.10 10.30 -21.00
C ARG A 230 -21.69 11.35 -20.08
N GLU A 231 -22.86 11.86 -20.42
CA GLU A 231 -23.58 12.83 -19.58
C GLU A 231 -23.96 12.23 -18.22
N SER A 232 -24.39 10.96 -18.19
CA SER A 232 -24.74 10.24 -16.97
C SER A 232 -23.60 10.12 -15.95
N PHE A 233 -22.35 10.28 -16.38
CA PHE A 233 -21.22 10.30 -15.45
C PHE A 233 -21.15 11.61 -14.67
N GLY A 234 -21.48 12.75 -15.30
CA GLY A 234 -21.52 14.05 -14.62
C GLY A 234 -22.55 14.06 -13.50
N SER A 235 -23.79 13.67 -13.80
CA SER A 235 -24.88 13.57 -12.82
C SER A 235 -24.55 12.60 -11.68
N TYR A 236 -23.82 11.52 -11.96
CA TYR A 236 -23.34 10.62 -10.91
C TYR A 236 -22.33 11.29 -9.97
N LEU A 237 -21.42 12.13 -10.48
CA LEU A 237 -20.46 12.84 -9.62
C LEU A 237 -21.16 13.86 -8.72
N GLU A 238 -22.15 14.58 -9.26
CA GLU A 238 -23.00 15.51 -8.50
C GLU A 238 -23.74 14.77 -7.38
N ALA A 239 -24.43 13.66 -7.70
CA ALA A 239 -25.12 12.84 -6.71
C ALA A 239 -24.19 12.27 -5.62
N VAL A 240 -22.92 11.99 -5.93
CA VAL A 240 -21.93 11.58 -4.91
C VAL A 240 -21.52 12.76 -4.03
N CYS A 241 -21.33 13.96 -4.61
CA CYS A 241 -21.01 15.18 -3.87
C CYS A 241 -22.14 15.57 -2.90
N ASP A 242 -23.38 15.42 -3.34
CA ASP A 242 -24.59 15.72 -2.57
C ASP A 242 -24.92 14.63 -1.53
N GLY A 243 -24.20 13.51 -1.55
CA GLY A 243 -24.39 12.40 -0.63
C GLY A 243 -25.60 11.50 -0.93
N GLU A 244 -26.24 11.69 -2.08
CA GLU A 244 -27.37 10.87 -2.55
C GLU A 244 -26.94 9.44 -2.92
N THR A 245 -25.70 9.28 -3.39
CA THR A 245 -25.12 7.98 -3.71
C THR A 245 -23.67 7.88 -3.23
N LYS A 246 -23.09 6.67 -3.34
CA LYS A 246 -21.74 6.37 -2.86
C LYS A 246 -20.81 5.94 -3.99
N MET A 247 -19.53 6.26 -3.82
CA MET A 247 -18.45 5.74 -4.66
C MET A 247 -17.66 4.67 -3.90
N ASN A 248 -17.42 3.52 -4.51
CA ASN A 248 -16.72 2.39 -3.88
C ASN A 248 -15.19 2.58 -3.89
N THR A 249 -14.67 3.41 -3.00
CA THR A 249 -13.26 3.87 -2.94
C THR A 249 -12.33 2.97 -2.12
N SER A 250 -12.82 1.87 -1.55
CA SER A 250 -12.07 1.02 -0.59
C SER A 250 -10.75 0.42 -1.12
N THR A 251 -10.61 0.23 -2.43
CA THR A 251 -9.41 -0.39 -3.06
C THR A 251 -8.54 0.61 -3.81
N VAL A 252 -8.85 1.91 -3.71
CA VAL A 252 -8.08 2.99 -4.33
C VAL A 252 -7.14 3.57 -3.29
N PHE A 253 -5.84 3.56 -3.59
CA PHE A 253 -4.84 4.20 -2.75
C PHE A 253 -4.79 5.72 -3.01
N PRO A 254 -4.41 6.54 -2.01
CA PRO A 254 -4.31 8.00 -2.19
C PRO A 254 -3.48 8.41 -3.41
N TYR A 255 -2.32 7.78 -3.62
CA TYR A 255 -1.45 8.08 -4.75
C TYR A 255 -2.11 7.83 -6.11
N GLU A 256 -3.08 6.90 -6.22
CA GLU A 256 -3.76 6.62 -7.48
C GLU A 256 -4.66 7.78 -7.92
N MET A 257 -5.19 8.56 -6.96
CA MET A 257 -6.00 9.76 -7.21
C MET A 257 -5.15 10.99 -7.47
N VAL A 258 -3.97 11.06 -6.82
CA VAL A 258 -3.02 12.16 -7.00
C VAL A 258 -2.23 12.01 -8.30
N ARG A 259 -1.90 10.77 -8.71
CA ARG A 259 -1.08 10.51 -9.91
C ARG A 259 -1.55 11.24 -11.17
N PRO A 260 -2.85 11.28 -11.54
CA PRO A 260 -3.28 12.01 -12.73
C PRO A 260 -3.09 13.53 -12.64
N LEU A 261 -3.01 14.08 -11.42
CA LEU A 261 -2.75 15.49 -11.14
C LEU A 261 -1.25 15.83 -11.16
N MET A 262 -0.39 14.82 -11.17
CA MET A 262 1.05 14.97 -11.26
C MET A 262 1.52 14.49 -12.63
N LYS A 263 2.11 15.37 -13.45
CA LYS A 263 2.92 14.86 -14.57
C LYS A 263 4.14 14.15 -14.00
N ALA A 264 4.57 13.08 -14.65
CA ALA A 264 5.90 12.53 -14.43
C ALA A 264 6.89 13.70 -14.56
N ARG A 265 7.60 14.02 -13.49
CA ARG A 265 8.69 15.01 -13.51
C ARG A 265 9.76 14.43 -14.42
N MET A 266 9.65 14.62 -15.74
CA MET A 266 10.72 14.22 -16.67
C MET A 266 11.99 15.03 -16.38
N ASN A 267 11.85 16.26 -15.85
CA ASN A 267 12.94 17.14 -15.50
C ASN A 267 12.62 17.97 -14.23
N TRP A 268 13.62 18.18 -13.37
CA TRP A 268 13.51 18.84 -12.06
C TRP A 268 13.22 20.35 -12.09
N TRP A 269 13.20 20.96 -13.27
CA TRP A 269 13.07 22.41 -13.48
C TRP A 269 11.82 22.81 -14.28
N GLU A 270 10.96 21.85 -14.65
CA GLU A 270 9.80 22.11 -15.50
C GLU A 270 8.50 21.95 -14.72
N GLU A 271 8.05 23.04 -14.09
CA GLU A 271 6.71 23.15 -13.51
C GLU A 271 5.67 23.28 -14.63
N THR A 272 5.31 22.18 -15.28
CA THR A 272 4.11 22.18 -16.12
C THR A 272 2.93 21.64 -15.34
N ILE A 273 2.06 22.56 -14.91
CA ILE A 273 0.71 22.22 -14.42
C ILE A 273 0.04 21.36 -15.52
N PRO A 274 -0.46 20.16 -15.21
CA PRO A 274 -1.17 19.36 -16.21
C PRO A 274 -2.42 20.12 -16.69
N GLU A 275 -2.61 20.18 -18.02
CA GLU A 275 -3.90 20.56 -18.58
C GLU A 275 -4.92 19.48 -18.19
N ILE A 276 -5.73 19.77 -17.18
CA ILE A 276 -6.76 18.89 -16.68
C ILE A 276 -8.13 19.51 -16.94
N SER A 277 -9.03 18.72 -17.53
CA SER A 277 -10.42 19.17 -17.73
C SER A 277 -11.14 19.38 -16.40
N GLU A 278 -12.07 20.34 -16.34
CA GLU A 278 -12.89 20.58 -15.14
C GLU A 278 -13.62 19.32 -14.66
N LYS A 279 -14.08 18.48 -15.60
CA LYS A 279 -14.72 17.18 -15.28
C LYS A 279 -13.76 16.20 -14.62
N GLU A 280 -12.51 16.14 -15.06
CA GLU A 280 -11.51 15.25 -14.44
C GLU A 280 -11.06 15.77 -13.09
N ARG A 281 -10.91 17.10 -12.94
CA ARG A 281 -10.66 17.77 -11.66
C ARG A 281 -11.77 17.48 -10.66
N LEU A 282 -13.04 17.66 -11.05
CA LEU A 282 -14.21 17.33 -10.23
C LEU A 282 -14.21 15.84 -9.84
N PHE A 283 -14.02 14.94 -10.80
CA PHE A 283 -14.01 13.50 -10.54
C PHE A 283 -12.98 13.07 -9.49
N LEU A 284 -11.75 13.56 -9.59
CA LEU A 284 -10.67 13.19 -8.68
C LEU A 284 -10.92 13.76 -7.27
N ASP A 285 -11.42 14.99 -7.19
CA ASP A 285 -11.81 15.61 -5.92
C ASP A 285 -13.01 14.89 -5.27
N THR A 286 -14.04 14.53 -6.03
CA THR A 286 -15.18 13.72 -5.57
C THR A 286 -14.71 12.36 -5.05
N MET A 287 -13.82 11.67 -5.78
CA MET A 287 -13.26 10.39 -5.34
C MET A 287 -12.47 10.54 -4.04
N TRP A 288 -11.67 11.59 -3.94
CA TRP A 288 -10.86 11.89 -2.76
C TRP A 288 -11.71 12.14 -1.52
N LYS A 289 -12.77 12.96 -1.65
CA LYS A 289 -13.75 13.21 -0.57
C LYS A 289 -14.55 11.96 -0.20
N ALA A 290 -14.89 11.14 -1.20
CA ALA A 290 -15.61 9.87 -0.98
C ALA A 290 -14.75 8.79 -0.32
N LYS A 291 -13.41 8.90 -0.34
CA LYS A 291 -12.51 7.98 0.36
C LYS A 291 -12.53 8.27 1.86
N LYS A 292 -13.48 7.64 2.55
CA LYS A 292 -13.59 7.67 4.01
C LYS A 292 -12.81 6.51 4.61
N GLU A 293 -12.03 6.80 5.65
CA GLU A 293 -11.34 5.82 6.46
C GLU A 293 -11.42 6.24 7.93
N ASN A 294 -11.49 5.27 8.84
CA ASN A 294 -11.56 5.55 10.27
C ASN A 294 -10.13 5.62 10.82
N PHE A 295 -9.77 6.76 11.40
CA PHE A 295 -8.47 6.98 12.03
C PHE A 295 -8.61 6.88 13.53
N GLU A 296 -7.75 6.11 14.18
CA GLU A 296 -7.73 6.03 15.65
C GLU A 296 -6.89 7.15 16.30
N ALA A 297 -5.96 7.76 15.56
CA ALA A 297 -5.11 8.83 16.08
C ALA A 297 -5.81 10.20 15.97
N GLN A 298 -6.10 10.81 17.12
CA GLN A 298 -6.80 12.10 17.21
C GLN A 298 -5.88 13.30 17.45
N ASN A 299 -4.57 13.14 17.67
CA ASN A 299 -3.64 14.29 17.78
C ASN A 299 -2.25 13.96 17.24
N ALA A 300 -2.13 13.87 15.92
CA ALA A 300 -0.91 13.37 15.30
C ALA A 300 -0.47 14.23 14.11
N LEU A 301 0.79 14.08 13.72
CA LEU A 301 1.39 14.82 12.62
C LEU A 301 2.02 13.85 11.64
N VAL A 302 1.91 14.18 10.36
CA VAL A 302 2.61 13.46 9.29
C VAL A 302 3.77 14.29 8.79
N VAL A 303 4.87 13.59 8.51
CA VAL A 303 6.10 14.14 7.97
C VAL A 303 6.30 13.50 6.60
N ALA A 304 6.30 14.35 5.57
CA ALA A 304 6.36 13.92 4.17
C ALA A 304 7.78 14.07 3.63
N ASP A 305 8.43 12.95 3.32
CA ASP A 305 9.77 12.97 2.73
C ASP A 305 9.76 13.53 1.29
N GLY A 306 10.42 14.68 1.12
CA GLY A 306 10.61 15.39 -0.13
C GLY A 306 12.06 15.37 -0.63
N SER A 307 12.92 14.52 -0.04
CA SER A 307 14.33 14.41 -0.42
C SER A 307 14.53 13.92 -1.86
N ALA A 308 15.70 14.19 -2.44
CA ALA A 308 15.98 13.85 -3.84
C ALA A 308 15.83 12.35 -4.16
N SER A 309 16.18 11.45 -3.22
CA SER A 309 16.04 9.99 -3.40
C SER A 309 14.59 9.55 -3.60
N MET A 310 13.62 10.33 -3.11
CA MET A 310 12.20 10.03 -3.25
C MET A 310 11.67 10.18 -4.68
N TYR A 311 12.41 10.81 -5.59
CA TYR A 311 12.01 10.99 -6.99
C TYR A 311 12.81 10.13 -7.98
N CYS A 312 13.97 9.60 -7.55
CA CYS A 312 14.89 8.86 -8.43
C CYS A 312 14.38 7.47 -8.85
N ASP A 313 13.38 6.94 -8.14
CA ASP A 313 12.87 5.59 -8.36
C ASP A 313 11.42 5.70 -8.89
N GLU A 314 11.18 5.69 -10.22
CA GLU A 314 9.83 5.64 -10.85
C GLU A 314 9.43 4.26 -11.45
N LYS A 315 8.25 3.71 -11.09
CA LYS A 315 7.67 2.48 -11.67
C LYS A 315 6.21 2.74 -12.02
N ASP A 316 5.84 2.50 -13.27
CA ASP A 316 4.47 2.73 -13.78
C ASP A 316 3.95 4.17 -13.52
N GLY A 317 4.83 5.17 -13.62
CA GLY A 317 4.50 6.57 -13.32
C GLY A 317 4.32 6.86 -11.82
N VAL A 318 4.87 6.03 -10.94
CA VAL A 318 4.76 6.18 -9.48
C VAL A 318 6.15 6.28 -8.86
N THR A 319 6.41 7.42 -8.24
CA THR A 319 7.60 7.67 -7.41
C THR A 319 7.29 7.51 -5.92
N PRO A 320 8.29 7.25 -5.07
CA PRO A 320 8.16 7.31 -3.63
C PRO A 320 7.61 8.66 -3.14
N ALA A 321 8.05 9.77 -3.73
CA ALA A 321 7.58 11.13 -3.41
C ALA A 321 6.07 11.27 -3.65
N LEU A 322 5.56 10.77 -4.78
CA LEU A 322 4.11 10.75 -5.07
C LEU A 322 3.34 9.98 -3.98
N ILE A 323 3.87 8.84 -3.51
CA ILE A 323 3.26 8.08 -2.43
C ILE A 323 3.29 8.89 -1.13
N ALA A 324 4.46 9.44 -0.77
CA ALA A 324 4.65 10.22 0.45
C ALA A 324 3.74 11.45 0.52
N GLN A 325 3.72 12.27 -0.52
CA GLN A 325 2.85 13.44 -0.65
C GLN A 325 1.38 13.04 -0.55
N SER A 326 0.96 11.99 -1.26
CA SER A 326 -0.43 11.54 -1.23
C SER A 326 -0.86 11.02 0.13
N LEU A 327 0.01 10.30 0.85
CA LEU A 327 -0.28 9.80 2.19
C LEU A 327 -0.29 10.95 3.20
N ALA A 328 0.65 11.89 3.09
CA ALA A 328 0.71 13.06 3.97
C ALA A 328 -0.52 13.94 3.81
N LEU A 329 -0.88 14.29 2.58
CA LEU A 329 -2.10 15.06 2.30
C LEU A 329 -3.34 14.33 2.82
N PHE A 330 -3.46 13.03 2.54
CA PHE A 330 -4.61 12.22 2.96
C PHE A 330 -4.74 12.18 4.49
N TYR A 331 -3.62 12.01 5.18
CA TYR A 331 -3.58 11.92 6.63
C TYR A 331 -3.85 13.25 7.31
N ALA A 332 -3.18 14.32 6.87
CA ALA A 332 -3.31 15.65 7.44
C ALA A 332 -4.78 16.11 7.43
N GLU A 333 -5.48 15.94 6.32
CA GLU A 333 -6.91 16.29 6.20
C GLU A 333 -7.85 15.43 7.06
N ARG A 334 -7.44 14.21 7.43
CA ARG A 334 -8.30 13.27 8.17
C ARG A 334 -7.99 13.20 9.65
N ASN A 335 -6.84 13.74 10.06
CA ASN A 335 -6.48 13.97 11.45
C ASN A 335 -7.57 14.80 12.16
N GLN A 336 -7.85 14.52 13.44
CA GLN A 336 -8.94 15.15 14.20
C GLN A 336 -8.43 16.02 15.37
N GLY A 337 -7.13 16.33 15.39
CA GLY A 337 -6.47 17.05 16.49
C GLY A 337 -6.17 18.51 16.18
N VAL A 338 -5.37 19.14 17.05
CA VAL A 338 -4.91 20.53 16.84
C VAL A 338 -4.05 20.68 15.58
N PHE A 339 -3.49 19.57 15.10
CA PHE A 339 -2.75 19.47 13.86
C PHE A 339 -3.61 19.01 12.67
N HIS A 340 -4.94 19.14 12.76
CA HIS A 340 -5.82 18.92 11.62
C HIS A 340 -5.38 19.79 10.45
N ASN A 341 -5.32 19.18 9.26
CA ASN A 341 -4.95 19.82 8.01
C ASN A 341 -3.50 20.36 7.99
N CYS A 342 -2.62 19.85 8.85
CA CYS A 342 -1.20 20.21 8.92
C CYS A 342 -0.26 19.02 8.62
N PHE A 343 0.88 19.31 8.00
CA PHE A 343 2.00 18.37 7.84
C PHE A 343 3.34 19.08 8.05
N ILE A 344 4.40 18.31 8.30
CA ILE A 344 5.77 18.84 8.37
C ILE A 344 6.52 18.46 7.09
N THR A 345 7.20 19.43 6.48
CA THR A 345 8.14 19.17 5.39
C THR A 345 9.40 18.48 5.90
N PHE A 346 9.90 17.53 5.13
CA PHE A 346 11.14 16.82 5.45
C PHE A 346 12.30 17.48 4.68
N SER A 347 13.11 18.29 5.37
CA SER A 347 14.27 18.96 4.81
C SER A 347 15.26 19.35 5.91
N GLU A 348 16.37 20.01 5.56
CA GLU A 348 17.28 20.66 6.52
C GLU A 348 16.57 21.77 7.33
N HIS A 349 15.49 22.32 6.80
CA HIS A 349 14.69 23.39 7.41
C HIS A 349 13.21 22.98 7.51
N PRO A 350 12.89 21.97 8.34
CA PRO A 350 11.53 21.47 8.42
C PRO A 350 10.59 22.56 8.93
N GLN A 351 9.41 22.65 8.33
CA GLN A 351 8.38 23.61 8.69
C GLN A 351 7.01 22.95 8.76
N LEU A 352 6.18 23.42 9.70
CA LEU A 352 4.78 23.02 9.80
C LEU A 352 3.97 23.82 8.78
N ILE A 353 3.29 23.11 7.87
CA ILE A 353 2.45 23.70 6.83
C ILE A 353 1.00 23.33 7.09
N GLU A 354 0.14 24.34 7.21
CA GLU A 354 -1.31 24.20 7.13
C GLU A 354 -1.73 24.19 5.66
N ILE A 355 -2.36 23.10 5.21
CA ILE A 355 -2.74 22.86 3.82
C ILE A 355 -3.88 23.80 3.41
N LYS A 356 -3.71 24.50 2.29
CA LYS A 356 -4.74 25.38 1.72
C LYS A 356 -5.13 24.92 0.31
N GLY A 357 -6.40 25.12 -0.05
CA GLY A 357 -6.91 24.83 -1.38
C GLY A 357 -8.36 24.35 -1.36
N ARG A 358 -9.15 24.68 -2.39
CA ARG A 358 -10.58 24.33 -2.43
C ARG A 358 -10.85 22.88 -2.82
N ASP A 359 -9.94 22.29 -3.58
CA ASP A 359 -10.03 20.93 -4.09
C ASP A 359 -8.66 20.24 -4.08
N LEU A 360 -8.66 18.95 -4.40
CA LEU A 360 -7.45 18.13 -4.41
C LEU A 360 -6.30 18.74 -5.24
N LEU A 361 -6.59 19.34 -6.39
CA LEU A 361 -5.56 19.92 -7.25
C LEU A 361 -4.90 21.14 -6.59
N GLU A 362 -5.69 22.07 -6.07
CA GLU A 362 -5.14 23.25 -5.40
C GLU A 362 -4.36 22.90 -4.15
N LYS A 363 -4.86 21.93 -3.36
CA LYS A 363 -4.15 21.45 -2.18
C LYS A 363 -2.81 20.83 -2.54
N LEU A 364 -2.77 20.04 -3.61
CA LEU A 364 -1.53 19.45 -4.11
C LEU A 364 -0.54 20.52 -4.59
N LEU A 365 -0.98 21.48 -5.41
CA LEU A 365 -0.14 22.58 -5.88
C LEU A 365 0.40 23.41 -4.72
N TYR A 366 -0.44 23.66 -3.71
CA TYR A 366 -0.04 24.37 -2.50
C TYR A 366 1.03 23.60 -1.74
N VAL A 367 0.83 22.30 -1.45
CA VAL A 367 1.84 21.44 -0.79
C VAL A 367 3.15 21.42 -1.56
N GLN A 368 3.10 21.31 -2.89
CA GLN A 368 4.28 21.27 -3.75
C GLN A 368 5.10 22.56 -3.72
N SER A 369 4.48 23.71 -3.46
CA SER A 369 5.20 24.99 -3.36
C SER A 369 6.14 25.08 -2.15
N PHE A 370 6.04 24.15 -1.19
CA PHE A 370 6.91 24.04 -0.02
C PHE A 370 7.90 22.88 -0.11
N GLU A 371 7.95 22.16 -1.24
CA GLU A 371 8.89 21.06 -1.41
C GLU A 371 10.32 21.57 -1.60
N GLU A 372 11.15 21.34 -0.59
CA GLU A 372 12.59 21.49 -0.69
C GLU A 372 13.17 20.14 -1.11
N VAL A 373 13.60 20.01 -2.38
CA VAL A 373 14.37 18.85 -2.84
C VAL A 373 15.77 18.94 -2.24
N ALA A 374 15.88 18.56 -0.97
CA ALA A 374 17.07 18.74 -0.14
C ALA A 374 17.45 17.43 0.60
N ASN A 375 18.34 17.55 1.58
CA ASN A 375 18.87 16.45 2.38
C ASN A 375 17.87 15.98 3.46
N THR A 376 18.15 14.84 4.09
CA THR A 376 17.20 14.02 4.84
C THR A 376 17.41 14.11 6.38
N ASP A 377 17.13 15.26 7.00
CA ASP A 377 17.31 15.43 8.46
C ASP A 377 16.04 15.14 9.29
N LEU A 378 15.89 13.89 9.73
CA LEU A 378 14.82 13.49 10.66
C LEU A 378 15.00 14.11 12.07
N LEU A 379 16.23 14.35 12.51
CA LEU A 379 16.48 14.89 13.84
C LEU A 379 16.06 16.37 13.91
N ALA A 380 16.22 17.13 12.83
CA ALA A 380 15.69 18.49 12.71
C ALA A 380 14.17 18.53 12.90
N VAL A 381 13.42 17.56 12.37
CA VAL A 381 11.96 17.46 12.57
C VAL A 381 11.63 17.27 14.05
N PHE A 382 12.33 16.38 14.74
CA PHE A 382 12.14 16.18 16.18
C PHE A 382 12.49 17.44 16.98
N ARG A 383 13.57 18.11 16.62
CA ARG A 383 14.03 19.36 17.25
C ARG A 383 13.09 20.53 17.00
N LEU A 384 12.44 20.62 15.84
CA LEU A 384 11.43 21.65 15.56
C LEU A 384 10.32 21.62 16.63
N ILE A 385 9.78 20.44 16.90
CA ILE A 385 8.71 20.24 17.89
C ILE A 385 9.25 20.48 19.31
N LEU A 386 10.43 19.93 19.64
CA LEU A 386 11.01 20.07 20.98
C LEU A 386 11.35 21.51 21.33
N ASN A 387 12.01 22.22 20.41
CA ASN A 387 12.40 23.62 20.62
C ASN A 387 11.17 24.51 20.80
N MET A 388 10.10 24.25 20.07
CA MET A 388 8.83 24.94 20.23
C MET A 388 8.25 24.68 21.63
N ALA A 389 8.23 23.43 22.09
CA ALA A 389 7.74 23.08 23.43
C ALA A 389 8.55 23.74 24.55
N VAL A 390 9.88 23.62 24.50
CA VAL A 390 10.78 24.20 25.51
C VAL A 390 10.69 25.72 25.57
N ARG A 391 10.71 26.40 24.41
CA ARG A 391 10.67 27.87 24.36
C ARG A 391 9.38 28.45 24.91
N ASN A 392 8.26 27.75 24.73
CA ASN A 392 6.94 28.21 25.14
C ASN A 392 6.44 27.56 26.44
N GLN A 393 7.23 26.68 27.06
CA GLN A 393 6.87 25.95 28.29
C GLN A 393 5.54 25.19 28.16
N LEU A 394 5.36 24.51 27.03
CA LEU A 394 4.13 23.78 26.76
C LEU A 394 3.98 22.53 27.64
N ASP A 395 2.74 22.16 27.90
CA ASP A 395 2.45 20.87 28.53
C ASP A 395 2.62 19.72 27.54
N GLN A 396 2.99 18.54 28.02
CA GLN A 396 3.17 17.34 27.19
C GLN A 396 1.92 16.99 26.35
N SER A 397 0.73 17.34 26.83
CA SER A 397 -0.54 17.13 26.13
C SER A 397 -0.74 18.01 24.90
N GLU A 398 0.01 19.11 24.78
CA GLU A 398 -0.05 20.04 23.64
C GLU A 398 0.84 19.57 22.47
N LEU A 399 1.77 18.65 22.73
CA LEU A 399 2.62 18.05 21.70
C LEU A 399 1.84 16.98 20.92
N PRO A 400 2.23 16.71 19.66
CA PRO A 400 1.66 15.59 18.91
C PRO A 400 1.88 14.27 19.66
N SER A 401 0.85 13.45 19.79
CA SER A 401 0.99 12.14 20.44
C SER A 401 1.73 11.13 19.54
N THR A 402 1.58 11.29 18.22
CA THR A 402 2.12 10.39 17.21
C THR A 402 2.69 11.16 16.02
N LEU A 403 3.83 10.72 15.51
CA LEU A 403 4.46 11.18 14.27
C LEU A 403 4.47 10.06 13.25
N TYR A 404 3.88 10.31 12.08
CA TYR A 404 3.93 9.40 10.93
C TYR A 404 5.02 9.87 9.98
N ILE A 405 6.10 9.11 9.87
CA ILE A 405 7.24 9.44 9.00
C ILE A 405 7.09 8.63 7.71
N VAL A 406 6.79 9.29 6.60
CA VAL A 406 6.61 8.64 5.29
C VAL A 406 7.84 8.93 4.42
N SER A 407 8.75 7.95 4.32
CA SER A 407 10.11 8.14 3.80
C SER A 407 10.66 6.84 3.18
N ASP A 408 11.79 6.92 2.46
CA ASP A 408 12.60 5.76 2.07
C ASP A 408 13.56 5.27 3.18
N MET A 409 13.55 5.97 4.32
CA MET A 409 14.33 5.73 5.53
C MET A 409 15.83 6.07 5.41
N GLU A 410 16.30 6.67 4.32
CA GLU A 410 17.71 7.05 4.12
C GLU A 410 18.05 8.36 4.86
N PHE A 411 17.90 8.38 6.18
CA PHE A 411 18.13 9.56 7.02
C PHE A 411 19.60 9.99 7.05
N ASP A 412 19.83 11.27 7.37
CA ASP A 412 21.15 11.90 7.50
C ASP A 412 21.77 11.72 8.89
N GLU A 413 23.10 11.77 8.93
CA GLU A 413 23.87 11.63 10.16
C GLU A 413 23.52 12.68 11.22
N CYS A 414 23.27 12.21 12.44
CA CYS A 414 22.98 13.06 13.59
C CYS A 414 24.26 13.69 14.12
N THR A 415 24.55 14.93 13.74
CA THR A 415 25.71 15.67 14.27
C THR A 415 25.61 15.81 15.80
N GLY A 416 26.64 15.35 16.52
CA GLY A 416 26.70 15.42 17.99
C GLY A 416 26.27 14.13 18.72
N TYR A 417 25.73 13.14 18.03
CA TYR A 417 25.31 11.84 18.59
C TYR A 417 25.98 10.68 17.87
N ALA A 418 27.29 10.52 18.10
CA ALA A 418 28.06 9.46 17.43
C ALA A 418 27.51 8.06 17.77
N GLY A 419 27.02 7.35 16.76
CA GLY A 419 26.58 5.94 16.87
C GLY A 419 25.11 5.73 17.22
N ASP A 420 24.39 6.78 17.63
CA ASP A 420 22.94 6.71 17.86
C ASP A 420 22.17 6.86 16.55
N THR A 421 21.05 6.14 16.41
CA THR A 421 20.11 6.43 15.32
C THR A 421 19.38 7.76 15.57
N PRO A 422 18.76 8.39 14.56
CA PRO A 422 17.99 9.62 14.77
C PRO A 422 16.89 9.49 15.84
N PHE A 423 16.27 8.31 15.94
CA PHE A 423 15.28 8.03 16.97
C PHE A 423 15.90 7.97 18.38
N GLU A 424 17.07 7.34 18.52
CA GLU A 424 17.80 7.25 19.79
C GLU A 424 18.27 8.63 20.26
N ALA A 425 18.83 9.43 19.35
CA ALA A 425 19.26 10.81 19.63
C ALA A 425 18.07 11.69 20.07
N ALA A 426 16.97 11.65 19.32
CA ALA A 426 15.77 12.42 19.66
C ALA A 426 15.17 12.02 21.01
N LYS A 427 15.14 10.72 21.34
CA LYS A 427 14.66 10.26 22.64
C LYS A 427 15.48 10.86 23.80
N LYS A 428 16.81 10.90 23.66
CA LYS A 428 17.70 11.51 24.66
C LYS A 428 17.48 13.02 24.77
N GLU A 429 17.31 13.73 23.65
CA GLU A 429 17.04 15.17 23.65
C GLU A 429 15.73 15.53 24.34
N TYR A 430 14.65 14.78 24.05
CA TYR A 430 13.36 14.99 24.69
C TYR A 430 13.44 14.74 26.20
N GLU A 431 14.04 13.61 26.61
CA GLU A 431 14.17 13.25 28.03
C GLU A 431 14.99 14.30 28.80
N ALA A 432 16.10 14.77 28.22
CA ALA A 432 16.92 15.82 28.83
C ALA A 432 16.19 17.16 28.98
N ALA A 433 15.21 17.44 28.11
CA ALA A 433 14.38 18.64 28.16
C ALA A 433 13.12 18.48 29.02
N GLY A 434 12.89 17.31 29.62
CA GLY A 434 11.70 17.03 30.44
C GLY A 434 10.44 16.65 29.65
N TYR A 435 10.59 16.25 28.38
CA TYR A 435 9.50 15.82 27.51
C TYR A 435 9.65 14.35 27.10
N GLU A 436 8.56 13.74 26.64
CA GLU A 436 8.56 12.43 26.01
C GLU A 436 8.49 12.54 24.49
N LEU A 437 9.38 11.84 23.77
CA LEU A 437 9.32 11.74 22.31
C LEU A 437 7.97 11.17 21.86
N PRO A 438 7.22 11.81 20.94
CA PRO A 438 6.00 11.27 20.36
C PRO A 438 6.18 9.84 19.83
N VAL A 439 5.11 9.05 19.81
CA VAL A 439 5.16 7.71 19.20
C VAL A 439 5.51 7.86 17.72
N VAL A 440 6.49 7.11 17.21
CA VAL A 440 6.93 7.27 15.81
C VAL A 440 6.52 6.06 14.96
N VAL A 441 5.75 6.29 13.91
CA VAL A 441 5.36 5.29 12.91
C VAL A 441 6.18 5.51 11.65
N PHE A 442 7.12 4.60 11.38
CA PHE A 442 7.95 4.63 10.19
C PHE A 442 7.25 3.89 9.05
N GLN A 443 6.78 4.64 8.05
CA GLN A 443 6.20 4.10 6.82
C GLN A 443 7.23 4.15 5.69
N ASN A 444 7.87 3.00 5.43
CA ASN A 444 8.86 2.89 4.36
C ASN A 444 8.15 2.81 2.99
N VAL A 445 8.32 3.82 2.13
CA VAL A 445 7.72 3.85 0.78
C VAL A 445 8.70 3.48 -0.33
N ASN A 446 10.00 3.36 -0.02
CA ASN A 446 11.01 2.87 -0.94
C ASN A 446 12.21 2.28 -0.19
N ARG A 447 12.80 1.21 -0.73
CA ARG A 447 13.91 0.54 -0.09
C ARG A 447 15.13 0.42 -0.99
N TRP A 448 16.07 1.32 -0.80
CA TRP A 448 17.39 1.29 -1.44
C TRP A 448 18.30 0.20 -0.85
N GLN A 449 18.41 0.12 0.47
CA GLN A 449 19.22 -0.89 1.15
C GLN A 449 18.48 -1.58 2.31
N LYS A 450 19.10 -2.63 2.87
CA LYS A 450 18.52 -3.34 4.02
C LYS A 450 18.94 -2.61 5.29
N GLN A 451 18.13 -1.66 5.72
CA GLN A 451 18.33 -0.96 6.98
C GLN A 451 17.00 -0.67 7.68
N PHE A 452 17.06 -0.49 9.00
CA PHE A 452 15.92 -0.20 9.85
C PHE A 452 16.27 0.92 10.85
N PRO A 453 15.36 1.87 11.10
CA PRO A 453 15.62 3.00 12.00
C PRO A 453 15.57 2.63 13.49
N VAL A 454 14.91 1.51 13.82
CA VAL A 454 14.71 1.03 15.19
C VAL A 454 14.80 -0.50 15.26
N LYS A 455 15.06 -1.03 16.47
CA LYS A 455 15.07 -2.48 16.75
C LYS A 455 13.65 -3.02 16.94
N LYS A 456 13.50 -4.35 16.85
CA LYS A 456 12.24 -5.10 17.05
C LYS A 456 11.44 -4.71 18.30
N ASN A 457 12.12 -4.54 19.44
CA ASN A 457 11.49 -4.30 20.75
C ASN A 457 11.55 -2.82 21.18
N THR A 458 11.78 -1.90 20.25
CA THR A 458 11.87 -0.47 20.57
C THR A 458 10.49 0.06 20.92
N LYS A 459 10.27 0.40 22.19
CA LYS A 459 9.00 1.00 22.66
C LYS A 459 8.78 2.38 22.06
N GLY A 460 7.51 2.70 21.79
CA GLY A 460 7.10 3.99 21.23
C GLY A 460 7.40 4.10 19.74
N ALA A 461 7.58 2.97 19.05
CA ALA A 461 7.85 2.94 17.63
C ALA A 461 7.05 1.83 16.92
N ALA A 462 6.67 2.09 15.67
CA ALA A 462 6.10 1.11 14.77
C ALA A 462 6.77 1.20 13.39
N MET A 463 6.81 0.09 12.65
CA MET A 463 7.34 0.06 11.28
C MET A 463 6.33 -0.58 10.35
N THR A 464 6.20 -0.04 9.15
CA THR A 464 5.35 -0.57 8.07
C THR A 464 5.94 -0.15 6.72
N SER A 465 5.40 -0.66 5.61
CA SER A 465 5.91 -0.32 4.29
C SER A 465 4.84 -0.32 3.20
N GLY A 466 4.99 0.55 2.20
CA GLY A 466 4.10 0.62 1.04
C GLY A 466 3.14 1.80 1.07
N SER A 467 2.12 1.72 0.20
CA SER A 467 1.17 2.81 -0.05
C SER A 467 -0.16 2.67 0.69
N GLN A 468 -0.28 1.67 1.56
CA GLN A 468 -1.49 1.45 2.33
C GLN A 468 -1.67 2.49 3.42
N THR A 469 -2.94 2.78 3.69
CA THR A 469 -3.38 3.66 4.76
C THR A 469 -3.75 2.90 6.05
N ALA A 470 -3.74 1.57 6.01
CA ALA A 470 -4.12 0.71 7.14
C ALA A 470 -3.24 0.91 8.39
N SER A 471 -1.98 1.31 8.20
CA SER A 471 -1.06 1.68 9.28
C SER A 471 -1.51 2.89 10.09
N PHE A 472 -2.35 3.75 9.51
CA PHE A 472 -2.93 4.92 10.17
C PHE A 472 -4.22 4.58 10.93
N HIS A 473 -4.72 3.35 10.80
CA HIS A 473 -5.96 2.89 11.48
C HIS A 473 -5.68 2.19 12.81
N GLN A 474 -4.43 1.85 13.10
CA GLN A 474 -4.08 1.13 14.32
C GLN A 474 -3.53 2.09 15.38
N LYS A 475 -4.09 2.01 16.59
CA LYS A 475 -3.55 2.71 17.76
C LYS A 475 -2.15 2.22 18.08
N VAL A 476 -1.18 3.11 17.94
CA VAL A 476 0.19 2.93 18.41
C VAL A 476 0.35 3.72 19.70
N THR A 477 0.88 3.08 20.74
CA THR A 477 1.08 3.67 22.06
C THR A 477 2.58 3.72 22.39
N LYS A 478 2.92 4.37 23.50
CA LYS A 478 4.30 4.39 24.02
C LYS A 478 4.83 2.99 24.35
N GLU A 479 3.95 2.04 24.65
CA GLU A 479 4.32 0.65 24.94
C GLU A 479 4.43 -0.21 23.69
N THR A 480 3.88 0.24 22.56
CA THR A 480 3.90 -0.51 21.32
C THR A 480 5.33 -0.61 20.79
N THR A 481 5.73 -1.82 20.44
CA THR A 481 6.97 -2.09 19.70
C THR A 481 6.68 -2.38 18.22
N PRO A 482 7.68 -2.30 17.32
CA PRO A 482 7.49 -2.70 15.94
C PRO A 482 7.00 -4.14 15.75
N TYR A 483 7.38 -5.05 16.63
CA TYR A 483 6.88 -6.43 16.59
C TYR A 483 5.41 -6.53 16.98
N ASP A 484 5.00 -5.86 18.06
CA ASP A 484 3.61 -5.86 18.51
C ASP A 484 2.69 -5.29 17.42
N PHE A 485 3.12 -4.21 16.77
CA PHE A 485 2.41 -3.61 15.66
C PHE A 485 2.27 -4.57 14.47
N MET A 486 3.34 -5.27 14.07
CA MET A 486 3.26 -6.30 13.03
C MET A 486 2.25 -7.39 13.41
N LEU A 487 2.29 -7.88 14.66
CA LEU A 487 1.34 -8.89 15.12
C LEU A 487 -0.10 -8.36 15.12
N GLN A 488 -0.34 -7.12 15.53
CA GLN A 488 -1.65 -6.49 15.50
C GLN A 488 -2.22 -6.44 14.08
N VAL A 489 -1.38 -6.18 13.06
CA VAL A 489 -1.79 -6.22 11.65
C VAL A 489 -2.02 -7.64 11.17
N LEU A 490 -1.07 -8.55 11.40
CA LEU A 490 -1.09 -9.88 10.79
C LEU A 490 -2.00 -10.90 11.50
N LEU A 491 -2.32 -10.67 12.78
CA LEU A 491 -3.25 -11.51 13.54
C LEU A 491 -4.68 -10.95 13.57
N ALA A 492 -4.95 -9.87 12.84
CA ALA A 492 -6.31 -9.36 12.65
C ALA A 492 -7.22 -10.44 12.02
N GLU A 493 -8.52 -10.36 12.30
CA GLU A 493 -9.53 -11.35 11.85
C GLU A 493 -9.46 -11.58 10.33
N ARG A 494 -9.10 -10.56 9.56
CA ARG A 494 -8.94 -10.67 8.11
C ARG A 494 -7.88 -11.68 7.67
N TYR A 495 -6.82 -11.95 8.43
CA TYR A 495 -5.78 -12.92 8.03
C TYR A 495 -5.87 -14.25 8.80
N ARG A 496 -6.86 -14.41 9.69
CA ARG A 496 -7.09 -15.62 10.48
C ARG A 496 -7.20 -16.91 9.64
N PRO A 497 -7.86 -16.94 8.46
CA PRO A 497 -8.00 -18.16 7.66
C PRO A 497 -6.68 -18.65 7.01
N ILE A 498 -5.65 -17.79 6.99
CA ILE A 498 -4.38 -18.06 6.30
C ILE A 498 -3.43 -18.83 7.21
N CYS A 499 -2.86 -19.92 6.71
CA CYS A 499 -1.93 -20.79 7.47
C CYS A 499 -0.86 -21.43 6.57
N ALA A 500 0.24 -21.93 7.16
CA ALA A 500 1.23 -22.71 6.44
C ALA A 500 0.88 -24.20 6.33
#